data_AF-A0A955YA71-F1
#
_entry.id   AF-A0A955YA71-F1
#
_cell.length_a   1.000
_cell.length_b   1.000
_cell.length_c   1.000
_cell.angle_alpha   90.00
_cell.angle_beta   90.00
_cell.angle_gamma   90.00
#
_symmetry.space_group_name_H-M   'P 1'
#
loop_
_entity.id
_entity.type
_entity.pdbx_description
1 polymer ?
#
loop_
_entity_poly.entity_id
_entity_poly.type
_entity_poly.pdbx_seq_one_letter_code
_entity_poly.pdbx_strand_id
1 'polypeptide(L)'
;MFRMLAIPLLSGCLAEPPDGEALASALTTRGGCGDLVVYAASADHTLLLRVDAPGLVAEAREAGTSVFRTVTLPDPAVTVLLDQGGSVDDAICDDVIENGGPQVRRTLEAVSGTAMVTVRPDGEGRADVQLTDVGLEGDGGAVTLPAFSWTDVAVGWLPG
;
A
#
# COMPACT_ATOMS: atom_id res chain seq x y z
N MET A 1 4.65 33.68 45.00
CA MET A 1 5.10 32.31 44.67
C MET A 1 4.39 31.87 43.39
N PHE A 2 5.04 32.03 42.24
CA PHE A 2 4.50 31.59 40.95
C PHE A 2 4.73 30.08 40.83
N ARG A 3 3.65 29.30 40.82
CA ARG A 3 3.69 27.85 40.64
C ARG A 3 3.82 27.61 39.13
N MET A 4 5.05 27.36 38.66
CA MET A 4 5.29 26.87 37.31
C MET A 4 4.55 25.52 37.15
N LEU A 5 3.50 25.49 36.34
CA LEU A 5 2.98 24.25 35.80
C LEU A 5 3.97 23.77 34.74
N ALA A 6 4.68 22.67 35.05
CA ALA A 6 5.39 21.91 34.05
C ALA A 6 4.35 21.26 33.12
N ILE A 7 4.28 21.73 31.88
CA ILE A 7 3.53 21.08 30.80
C ILE A 7 4.41 19.91 30.36
N PRO A 8 3.99 18.64 30.54
CA PRO A 8 4.72 17.53 29.98
C PRO A 8 4.66 17.66 28.45
N LEU A 9 5.82 17.81 27.83
CA LEU A 9 5.98 17.60 26.40
C LEU A 9 5.63 16.14 26.13
N LEU A 10 4.39 15.88 25.72
CA LEU A 10 4.03 14.64 25.06
C LEU A 10 4.82 14.61 23.75
N SER A 11 6.04 14.08 23.84
CA SER A 11 6.75 13.58 22.68
C SER A 11 5.82 12.57 22.03
N GLY A 12 5.20 12.95 20.92
CA GLY A 12 4.37 12.07 20.12
C GLY A 12 5.28 11.00 19.53
N CYS A 13 5.62 9.98 20.33
CA CYS A 13 6.17 8.75 19.83
C CYS A 13 5.11 8.19 18.88
N LEU A 14 5.37 8.32 17.58
CA LEU A 14 4.65 7.57 16.56
C LEU A 14 4.63 6.11 17.00
N ALA A 15 3.42 5.54 17.10
CA ALA A 15 3.24 4.15 17.49
C ALA A 15 4.08 3.24 16.58
N GLU A 16 4.63 2.16 17.14
CA GLU A 16 5.26 1.12 16.33
C GLU A 16 4.25 0.58 15.29
N PRO A 17 4.73 0.05 14.15
CA PRO A 17 3.85 -0.67 13.25
C PRO A 17 3.04 -1.74 14.01
N PRO A 18 1.75 -1.91 13.69
CA PRO A 18 1.01 -3.05 14.21
C PRO A 18 1.71 -4.35 13.79
N ASP A 19 1.53 -5.42 14.55
CA ASP A 19 1.96 -6.73 14.09
C ASP A 19 1.26 -7.13 12.78
N GLY A 20 1.79 -8.14 12.08
CA GLY A 20 1.32 -8.51 10.75
C GLY A 20 -0.15 -8.91 10.67
N GLU A 21 -0.67 -9.60 11.69
CA GLU A 21 -2.07 -10.05 11.70
C GLU A 21 -3.02 -8.87 11.98
N ALA A 22 -2.64 -7.99 12.90
CA ALA A 22 -3.35 -6.76 13.18
C ALA A 22 -3.33 -5.81 11.97
N LEU A 23 -2.19 -5.70 11.28
CA LEU A 23 -2.06 -4.95 10.04
C LEU A 23 -3.04 -5.48 8.98
N ALA A 24 -2.98 -6.78 8.69
CA ALA A 24 -3.87 -7.41 7.70
C ALA A 24 -5.36 -7.18 8.02
N SER A 25 -5.71 -7.23 9.31
CA SER A 25 -7.10 -7.04 9.76
C SER A 25 -7.56 -5.58 9.68
N ALA A 26 -6.66 -4.61 9.80
CA ALA A 26 -6.99 -3.19 9.75
C ALA A 26 -7.29 -2.71 8.31
N LEU A 27 -6.64 -3.31 7.30
CA LEU A 27 -6.72 -2.92 5.89
C LEU A 27 -8.03 -3.36 5.24
N THR A 28 -9.02 -2.48 5.27
CA THR A 28 -10.42 -2.78 4.94
C THR A 28 -10.94 -2.05 3.71
N THR A 29 -10.51 -0.80 3.48
CA THR A 29 -10.78 -0.05 2.25
C THR A 29 -9.84 -0.54 1.17
N ARG A 30 -10.32 -0.75 -0.06
CA ARG A 30 -9.51 -1.30 -1.17
C ARG A 30 -9.79 -0.54 -2.45
N GLY A 31 -8.77 -0.35 -3.27
CA GLY A 31 -8.91 0.30 -4.57
C GLY A 31 -7.69 0.05 -5.45
N GLY A 32 -7.75 0.59 -6.65
CA GLY A 32 -6.66 0.55 -7.61
C GLY A 32 -6.86 1.53 -8.75
N CYS A 33 -5.79 1.81 -9.47
CA CYS A 33 -5.79 2.75 -10.59
C CYS A 33 -4.54 2.59 -11.45
N GLY A 34 -4.47 3.40 -12.52
CA GLY A 34 -3.32 3.50 -13.41
C GLY A 34 -2.92 2.15 -14.01
N ASP A 35 -1.72 2.11 -14.60
CA ASP A 35 -1.11 0.93 -15.21
C ASP A 35 -0.58 -0.11 -14.18
N LEU A 36 -1.35 -0.28 -13.09
CA LEU A 36 -1.19 -1.12 -11.90
C LEU A 36 -0.61 -0.44 -10.66
N VAL A 37 -1.52 0.24 -9.95
CA VAL A 37 -1.48 0.49 -8.51
C VAL A 37 -2.66 -0.24 -7.89
N VAL A 38 -2.42 -1.08 -6.88
CA VAL A 38 -3.49 -1.60 -6.02
C VAL A 38 -3.16 -1.28 -4.57
N TYR A 39 -4.18 -0.93 -3.79
CA TYR A 39 -3.96 -0.54 -2.41
C TYR A 39 -5.06 -1.03 -1.48
N ALA A 40 -4.72 -1.12 -0.20
CA ALA A 40 -5.68 -1.23 0.89
C ALA A 40 -5.34 -0.21 1.98
N ALA A 41 -6.35 0.38 2.59
CA ALA A 41 -6.20 1.36 3.65
C ALA A 41 -6.99 0.98 4.91
N SER A 42 -6.55 1.46 6.07
CA SER A 42 -7.32 1.34 7.31
C SER A 42 -8.54 2.26 7.30
N ALA A 43 -9.60 1.87 8.02
CA ALA A 43 -10.84 2.64 8.09
C ALA A 43 -10.67 4.04 8.72
N ASP A 44 -9.59 4.26 9.45
CA ASP A 44 -9.22 5.56 10.04
C ASP A 44 -8.18 6.32 9.22
N HIS A 45 -7.84 5.84 8.02
CA HIS A 45 -6.93 6.52 7.08
C HIS A 45 -5.52 6.72 7.63
N THR A 46 -5.07 5.86 8.55
CA THR A 46 -3.73 5.94 9.16
C THR A 46 -2.71 4.97 8.58
N LEU A 47 -3.17 3.93 7.87
CA LEU A 47 -2.36 2.91 7.22
C LEU A 47 -2.76 2.76 5.75
N LEU A 48 -1.79 2.66 4.86
CA LEU A 48 -1.98 2.37 3.44
C LEU A 48 -0.93 1.35 2.99
N LEU A 49 -1.37 0.14 2.64
CA LEU A 49 -0.53 -0.85 1.97
C LEU A 49 -0.78 -0.76 0.47
N ARG A 50 0.27 -0.53 -0.33
CA ARG A 50 0.17 -0.47 -1.79
C ARG A 50 1.15 -1.39 -2.51
N VAL A 51 0.74 -1.85 -3.68
CA VAL A 51 1.56 -2.59 -4.63
C VAL A 51 1.53 -1.86 -5.97
N ASP A 52 2.72 -1.52 -6.45
CA ASP A 52 2.95 -0.85 -7.72
C ASP A 52 3.66 -1.84 -8.66
N ALA A 53 3.09 -2.10 -9.84
CA ALA A 53 3.72 -2.97 -10.86
C ALA A 53 3.46 -2.43 -12.28
N PRO A 54 4.07 -1.27 -12.61
CA PRO A 54 3.76 -0.53 -13.84
C PRO A 54 4.02 -1.37 -15.09
N GLY A 55 3.22 -1.16 -16.13
CA GLY A 55 3.34 -1.84 -17.42
C GLY A 55 2.55 -3.13 -17.53
N LEU A 56 2.12 -3.75 -16.43
CA LEU A 56 1.46 -5.06 -16.48
C LEU A 56 0.05 -5.00 -17.08
N VAL A 57 -0.66 -3.88 -16.89
CA VAL A 57 -1.99 -3.70 -17.48
C VAL A 57 -1.85 -3.47 -18.99
N ALA A 58 -0.93 -2.61 -19.42
CA ALA A 58 -0.57 -2.46 -20.83
C ALA A 58 -0.14 -3.80 -21.47
N GLU A 59 0.74 -4.57 -20.83
CA GLU A 59 1.20 -5.88 -21.32
C GLU A 59 0.03 -6.86 -21.51
N ALA A 60 -0.86 -7.00 -20.52
CA ALA A 60 -2.02 -7.87 -20.62
C ALA A 60 -2.96 -7.49 -21.77
N ARG A 61 -3.11 -6.18 -22.00
CA ARG A 61 -3.92 -5.66 -23.11
C ARG A 61 -3.32 -5.95 -24.47
N GLU A 62 -2.03 -5.66 -24.64
CA GLU A 62 -1.32 -5.91 -25.89
C GLU A 62 -1.31 -7.41 -26.23
N ALA A 63 -1.15 -8.25 -25.21
CA ALA A 63 -1.23 -9.70 -25.35
C ALA A 63 -2.66 -10.21 -25.61
N GLY A 64 -3.69 -9.42 -25.28
CA GLY A 64 -5.10 -9.81 -25.37
C GLY A 64 -5.47 -10.97 -24.45
N THR A 65 -4.67 -11.23 -23.40
CA THR A 65 -4.85 -12.34 -22.46
C THR A 65 -4.34 -11.94 -21.07
N SER A 66 -4.61 -12.78 -20.07
CA SER A 66 -4.10 -12.55 -18.72
C SER A 66 -2.58 -12.66 -18.66
N VAL A 67 -1.96 -11.74 -17.92
CA VAL A 67 -0.52 -11.77 -17.58
C VAL A 67 -0.38 -12.06 -16.10
N PHE A 68 0.62 -12.84 -15.76
CA PHE A 68 0.97 -13.15 -14.37
C PHE A 68 2.45 -12.87 -14.13
N ARG A 69 2.77 -12.42 -12.91
CA ARG A 69 4.12 -12.24 -12.41
C ARG A 69 4.18 -12.75 -10.98
N THR A 70 5.24 -13.49 -10.68
CA THR A 70 5.59 -13.88 -9.31
C THR A 70 7.03 -13.46 -9.10
N VAL A 71 7.28 -12.67 -8.06
CA VAL A 71 8.60 -12.13 -7.75
C VAL A 71 8.96 -12.35 -6.29
N THR A 72 10.25 -12.49 -6.03
CA THR A 72 10.81 -12.38 -4.67
C THR A 72 11.13 -10.92 -4.42
N LEU A 73 10.69 -10.38 -3.29
CA LEU A 73 10.91 -8.98 -2.95
C LEU A 73 12.30 -8.78 -2.27
N PRO A 74 12.96 -7.63 -2.50
CA PRO A 74 12.57 -6.56 -3.40
C PRO A 74 12.80 -6.91 -4.88
N ASP A 75 11.91 -6.45 -5.76
CA ASP A 75 12.03 -6.62 -7.22
C ASP A 75 11.82 -5.27 -7.92
N PRO A 76 12.64 -4.87 -8.91
CA PRO A 76 12.50 -3.58 -9.57
C PRO A 76 11.21 -3.41 -10.39
N ALA A 77 10.51 -4.50 -10.71
CA ALA A 77 9.24 -4.47 -11.44
C ALA A 77 8.01 -4.46 -10.51
N VAL A 78 8.18 -4.74 -9.21
CA VAL A 78 7.08 -4.75 -8.23
C VAL A 78 7.54 -4.13 -6.92
N THR A 79 6.97 -2.99 -6.57
CA THR A 79 7.21 -2.33 -5.28
C THR A 79 6.05 -2.61 -4.33
N VAL A 80 6.34 -2.87 -3.07
CA VAL A 80 5.34 -3.02 -2.00
C VAL A 80 5.70 -2.07 -0.87
N LEU A 81 4.77 -1.17 -0.54
CA LEU A 81 4.97 -0.09 0.43
C LEU A 81 3.86 -0.08 1.47
N LEU A 82 4.22 0.23 2.72
CA LEU A 82 3.29 0.54 3.79
C LEU A 82 3.54 1.97 4.27
N ASP A 83 2.60 2.86 3.96
CA ASP A 83 2.60 4.22 4.46
C ASP A 83 1.81 4.31 5.78
N GLN A 84 2.36 5.05 6.74
CA GLN A 84 1.75 5.30 8.04
C GLN A 84 1.69 6.80 8.35
N GLY A 85 0.56 7.26 8.85
CA GLY A 85 0.35 8.70 9.02
C GLY A 85 -1.07 9.09 9.37
N GLY A 86 -1.53 10.20 8.79
CA GLY A 86 -2.93 10.60 8.82
C GLY A 86 -3.41 10.94 7.42
N SER A 87 -4.62 10.52 7.08
CA SER A 87 -5.18 10.65 5.73
C SER A 87 -4.24 10.07 4.66
N VAL A 88 -3.56 8.95 4.92
CA VAL A 88 -2.48 8.46 4.03
C VAL A 88 -2.97 7.99 2.66
N ASP A 89 -4.25 7.70 2.54
CA ASP A 89 -4.95 7.37 1.30
C ASP A 89 -5.60 8.59 0.63
N ASP A 90 -5.47 9.78 1.20
CA ASP A 90 -5.89 11.02 0.55
C ASP A 90 -5.01 11.24 -0.70
N ALA A 91 -5.66 11.40 -1.85
CA ALA A 91 -5.04 11.42 -3.18
C ALA A 91 -4.44 10.10 -3.73
N ILE A 92 -4.57 8.94 -3.05
CA ILE A 92 -4.21 7.67 -3.70
C ILE A 92 -5.26 7.35 -4.76
N CYS A 93 -4.84 7.31 -6.03
CA CYS A 93 -5.75 7.07 -7.16
C CYS A 93 -6.86 8.13 -7.31
N ASP A 94 -6.64 9.36 -6.82
CA ASP A 94 -7.52 10.51 -6.99
C ASP A 94 -6.73 11.72 -7.52
N ASP A 95 -7.31 12.49 -8.43
CA ASP A 95 -6.70 13.71 -8.98
C ASP A 95 -6.99 14.96 -8.12
N VAL A 96 -7.76 14.79 -7.06
CA VAL A 96 -8.07 15.82 -6.07
C VAL A 96 -7.38 15.52 -4.74
N ILE A 97 -6.88 16.58 -4.11
CA ILE A 97 -6.39 16.56 -2.73
C ILE A 97 -7.48 17.11 -1.83
N GLU A 98 -8.12 16.25 -1.04
CA GLU A 98 -8.95 16.66 0.08
C GLU A 98 -8.10 16.88 1.35
N ASN A 99 -8.71 17.27 2.47
CA ASN A 99 -8.16 17.16 3.83
C ASN A 99 -6.72 17.67 4.13
N GLY A 100 -6.10 18.44 3.23
CA GLY A 100 -4.71 18.88 3.33
C GLY A 100 -3.67 17.90 2.75
N GLY A 101 -4.08 16.84 2.05
CA GLY A 101 -3.17 15.86 1.46
C GLY A 101 -2.72 14.78 2.42
N PRO A 102 -2.06 13.73 1.90
CA PRO A 102 -1.58 12.63 2.71
C PRO A 102 -0.48 13.11 3.66
N GLN A 103 -0.72 12.93 4.96
CA GLN A 103 0.25 13.28 6.00
C GLN A 103 1.08 12.04 6.35
N VAL A 104 1.85 11.56 5.37
CA VAL A 104 2.74 10.41 5.55
C VAL A 104 3.85 10.78 6.54
N ARG A 105 3.98 9.99 7.60
CA ARG A 105 5.01 10.16 8.64
C ARG A 105 6.10 9.12 8.52
N ARG A 106 5.76 7.93 8.01
CA ARG A 106 6.69 6.83 7.77
C ARG A 106 6.25 6.06 6.53
N THR A 107 7.23 5.52 5.82
CA THR A 107 7.04 4.56 4.75
C THR A 107 7.95 3.38 5.06
N LEU A 108 7.38 2.18 5.04
CA LEU A 108 8.12 0.92 5.11
C LEU A 108 8.08 0.28 3.74
N GLU A 109 9.21 -0.24 3.28
CA GLU A 109 9.36 -0.89 1.97
C GLU A 109 9.65 -2.37 2.15
N ALA A 110 9.12 -3.21 1.25
CA ALA A 110 9.35 -4.63 1.30
C ALA A 110 10.82 -4.96 1.04
N VAL A 111 11.43 -5.66 1.98
CA VAL A 111 12.82 -6.16 1.90
C VAL A 111 12.89 -7.67 1.73
N SER A 112 11.76 -8.36 1.83
CA SER A 112 11.64 -9.82 1.70
C SER A 112 10.21 -10.25 1.40
N GLY A 113 10.03 -11.53 1.06
CA GLY A 113 8.73 -12.15 0.81
C GLY A 113 8.44 -12.37 -0.67
N THR A 114 7.20 -12.74 -0.97
CA THR A 114 6.75 -13.00 -2.34
C THR A 114 5.53 -12.15 -2.68
N ALA A 115 5.55 -11.56 -3.88
CA ALA A 115 4.39 -10.94 -4.48
C ALA A 115 4.00 -11.70 -5.75
N MET A 116 2.72 -12.06 -5.86
CA MET A 116 2.12 -12.58 -7.07
C MET A 116 1.06 -11.59 -7.57
N VAL A 117 1.21 -11.14 -8.80
CA VAL A 117 0.34 -10.18 -9.47
C VAL A 117 -0.23 -10.85 -10.72
N THR A 118 -1.55 -10.88 -10.84
CA THR A 118 -2.25 -11.35 -12.04
C THR A 118 -3.09 -10.22 -12.58
N VAL A 119 -2.99 -9.96 -13.87
CA VAL A 119 -3.78 -8.93 -14.56
C VAL A 119 -4.60 -9.58 -15.66
N ARG A 120 -5.89 -9.27 -15.66
CA ARG A 120 -6.84 -9.66 -16.69
C ARG A 120 -7.18 -8.43 -17.53
N PRO A 121 -7.17 -8.52 -18.88
CA PRO A 121 -7.42 -7.37 -19.74
C PRO A 121 -8.93 -7.00 -19.86
N ASP A 122 -9.73 -7.32 -18.85
CA ASP A 122 -11.19 -7.19 -18.87
C ASP A 122 -11.62 -5.73 -18.64
N GLY A 123 -12.29 -5.12 -19.63
CA GLY A 123 -12.88 -3.79 -19.48
C GLY A 123 -11.83 -2.69 -19.32
N GLU A 124 -11.66 -2.18 -18.10
CA GLU A 124 -10.62 -1.19 -17.71
C GLU A 124 -9.30 -1.82 -17.25
N GLY A 125 -9.30 -3.15 -17.07
CA GLY A 125 -8.22 -3.91 -16.45
C GLY A 125 -8.64 -4.37 -15.05
N ARG A 126 -8.33 -5.63 -14.70
CA ARG A 126 -8.59 -6.20 -13.38
C ARG A 126 -7.33 -6.86 -12.84
N ALA A 127 -7.02 -6.61 -11.57
CA ALA A 127 -5.85 -7.17 -10.92
C ALA A 127 -6.23 -8.03 -9.70
N ASP A 128 -5.52 -9.16 -9.56
CA ASP A 128 -5.46 -9.98 -8.36
C ASP A 128 -4.03 -9.92 -7.83
N VAL A 129 -3.86 -9.62 -6.55
CA VAL A 129 -2.54 -9.55 -5.90
C VAL A 129 -2.53 -10.41 -4.66
N GLN A 130 -1.48 -11.21 -4.50
CA GLN A 130 -1.24 -12.04 -3.32
C GLN A 130 0.16 -11.75 -2.79
N LEU A 131 0.22 -11.41 -1.51
CA LEU A 131 1.44 -11.21 -0.75
C LEU A 131 1.60 -12.36 0.23
N THR A 132 2.82 -12.87 0.37
CA THR A 132 3.15 -13.97 1.29
C THR A 132 4.47 -13.70 1.98
N ASP A 133 4.46 -13.78 3.31
CA ASP A 133 5.60 -13.57 4.20
C ASP A 133 6.40 -12.31 3.87
N VAL A 134 5.69 -11.19 3.65
CA VAL A 134 6.32 -9.93 3.23
C VAL A 134 6.85 -9.19 4.44
N GLY A 135 8.18 -9.11 4.56
CA GLY A 135 8.86 -8.25 5.52
C GLY A 135 9.02 -6.84 4.98
N LEU A 136 8.45 -5.86 5.69
CA LEU A 136 8.54 -4.43 5.40
C LEU A 136 9.41 -3.74 6.44
N GLU A 137 10.36 -2.92 6.00
CA GLU A 137 11.29 -2.19 6.87
C GLU A 137 11.37 -0.72 6.46
N GLY A 138 11.58 0.17 7.42
CA GLY A 138 11.77 1.58 7.18
C GLY A 138 12.15 2.33 8.45
N ASP A 139 12.18 3.66 8.35
CA ASP A 139 12.49 4.50 9.50
C ASP A 139 11.42 4.35 10.59
N GLY A 140 11.81 3.81 11.74
CA GLY A 140 10.95 3.69 12.91
C GLY A 140 10.21 2.36 13.06
N GLY A 141 10.55 1.32 12.28
CA GLY A 141 10.11 -0.03 12.58
C GLY A 141 10.22 -1.03 11.43
N ALA A 142 9.84 -2.26 11.74
CA ALA A 142 9.70 -3.36 10.79
C ALA A 142 8.42 -4.12 11.09
N VAL A 143 7.79 -4.69 10.07
CA VAL A 143 6.62 -5.56 10.21
C VAL A 143 6.71 -6.70 9.20
N THR A 144 6.28 -7.90 9.61
CA THR A 144 6.12 -9.02 8.69
C THR A 144 4.64 -9.27 8.48
N LEU A 145 4.17 -9.11 7.24
CA LEU A 145 2.81 -9.40 6.82
C LEU A 145 2.75 -10.86 6.33
N PRO A 146 2.15 -11.80 7.10
CA PRO A 146 2.21 -13.22 6.77
C PRO A 146 1.47 -13.54 5.46
N ALA A 147 0.30 -12.94 5.26
CA ALA A 147 -0.43 -13.05 4.02
C ALA A 147 -1.39 -11.87 3.84
N PHE A 148 -1.55 -11.41 2.61
CA PHE A 148 -2.59 -10.45 2.25
C PHE A 148 -2.97 -10.60 0.78
N SER A 149 -4.23 -10.32 0.43
CA SER A 149 -4.65 -10.40 -0.96
C SER A 149 -5.71 -9.39 -1.36
N TRP A 150 -5.57 -8.94 -2.59
CA TRP A 150 -6.55 -8.22 -3.38
C TRP A 150 -7.10 -9.16 -4.44
N THR A 151 -8.39 -9.09 -4.68
CA THR A 151 -9.06 -9.88 -5.72
C THR A 151 -10.02 -8.98 -6.46
N ASP A 152 -9.99 -9.07 -7.78
CA ASP A 152 -10.84 -8.35 -8.72
C ASP A 152 -10.83 -6.83 -8.59
N VAL A 153 -9.66 -6.26 -8.28
CA VAL A 153 -9.47 -4.82 -8.15
C VAL A 153 -9.48 -4.18 -9.53
N ALA A 154 -10.30 -3.16 -9.71
CA ALA A 154 -10.26 -2.32 -10.91
C ALA A 154 -8.93 -1.57 -10.96
N VAL A 155 -8.28 -1.62 -12.12
CA VAL A 155 -7.09 -0.84 -12.45
C VAL A 155 -7.34 -0.12 -13.76
N GLY A 156 -6.45 0.78 -14.17
CA GLY A 156 -6.67 1.66 -15.32
C GLY A 156 -5.75 1.37 -16.50
N TRP A 157 -6.17 1.79 -17.68
CA TRP A 157 -5.34 1.72 -18.90
C TRP A 157 -4.39 2.90 -19.08
N LEU A 158 -4.65 3.99 -18.36
CA LEU A 158 -3.86 5.19 -18.51
C LEU A 158 -2.58 5.02 -17.69
N PRO A 159 -1.39 5.30 -18.25
CA PRO A 159 -0.22 5.49 -17.43
C PRO A 159 -0.56 6.57 -16.40
N GLY A 160 -0.33 6.25 -15.12
CA GLY A 160 -0.42 7.22 -14.04
C GLY A 160 0.58 8.35 -14.20
#